data_AF-A0A2L2YKY2-F1
#
_entry.id   AF-A0A2L2YKY2-F1
#
_cell.length_a   1.000
_cell.length_b   1.000
_cell.length_c   1.000
_cell.angle_alpha   90.00
_cell.angle_beta   90.00
_cell.angle_gamma   90.00
#
_symmetry.space_group_name_H-M   'P 1'
#
loop_
_entity.id
_entity.type
_entity.pdbx_description
1 polymer ?
#
loop_
_entity_poly.entity_id
_entity_poly.type
_entity_poly.pdbx_seq_one_letter_code
_entity_poly.pdbx_strand_id
1 'polypeptide(L)'
;YGHSLSSYTENPRCMKCAEGHFSYQCRKSKDTPATCCNCRKDHTSNISGCKAHPSRKIFQNKASTPATSAHSLVLLMKELQELTKC
;
A
#
# COMPACT_ATOMS: atom_id res chain seq x y z
N TYR A 1 7.57 -3.59 3.47
CA TYR A 1 7.88 -2.34 4.18
C TYR A 1 6.66 -1.91 4.95
N GLY A 2 6.66 -2.21 6.25
CA GLY A 2 5.47 -2.25 7.09
C GLY A 2 5.73 -3.31 8.13
N HIS A 3 6.37 -2.91 9.23
CA HIS A 3 6.61 -3.81 10.35
C HIS A 3 5.30 -3.89 11.14
N SER A 4 4.45 -4.85 10.80
CA SER A 4 3.21 -5.14 11.51
C SER A 4 3.36 -6.31 12.50
N LEU A 5 4.52 -6.98 12.53
CA LEU A 5 4.80 -8.06 13.47
C LEU A 5 5.80 -7.59 14.53
N SER A 6 5.42 -7.77 15.80
CA SER A 6 6.24 -7.49 16.98
C SER A 6 7.47 -8.39 17.12
N SER A 7 7.58 -9.44 16.30
CA SER A 7 8.58 -10.51 16.38
C SER A 7 9.64 -10.45 15.27
N TYR A 8 9.98 -9.27 14.78
CA TYR A 8 11.06 -9.11 13.79
C TYR A 8 12.35 -8.65 14.51
N THR A 9 13.30 -9.57 14.68
CA THR A 9 14.62 -9.34 15.32
C THR A 9 15.62 -8.61 14.42
N GLU A 10 15.19 -8.05 13.29
CA GLU A 10 16.10 -7.29 12.43
C GLU A 10 16.16 -5.82 12.86
N ASN A 11 17.37 -5.28 12.90
CA ASN A 11 17.62 -3.88 13.27
C ASN A 11 16.74 -2.91 12.47
N PRO A 12 16.14 -1.90 13.14
CA PRO A 12 15.29 -0.93 12.47
C PRO A 12 16.11 -0.17 11.42
N ARG A 13 15.59 -0.08 10.19
CA ARG A 13 16.16 0.75 9.12
C ARG A 13 15.34 2.02 8.96
N CYS A 14 15.99 3.16 9.06
CA CYS A 14 15.37 4.46 8.90
C CYS A 14 14.88 4.66 7.46
N MET A 15 13.60 5.01 7.26
CA MET A 15 13.06 5.23 5.91
C MET A 15 13.56 6.50 5.21
N LYS A 16 14.27 7.38 5.94
CA LYS A 16 14.83 8.64 5.41
C LYS A 16 16.25 8.45 4.89
N CYS A 17 17.08 7.67 5.57
CA CYS A 17 18.51 7.55 5.29
C CYS A 17 19.01 6.10 5.17
N ALA A 18 18.16 5.11 5.39
CA ALA A 18 18.49 3.67 5.37
C ALA A 18 19.50 3.21 6.45
N GLU A 19 19.79 4.05 7.44
CA GLU A 19 20.68 3.73 8.57
C GLU A 19 19.96 3.01 9.72
N GLY A 20 20.75 2.38 10.59
CA GLY A 20 20.30 1.54 11.71
C GLY A 20 19.70 2.30 12.89
N HIS A 21 18.59 3.02 12.68
CA HIS A 21 17.86 3.73 13.72
C HIS A 21 16.39 3.93 13.33
N PHE A 22 15.57 4.33 14.30
CA PHE A 22 14.17 4.68 14.05
C PHE A 22 14.02 6.05 13.37
N SER A 23 13.05 6.19 12.46
CA SER A 23 12.81 7.44 11.70
C SER A 23 12.62 8.71 12.54
N TYR A 24 12.21 8.60 13.81
CA TYR A 24 12.08 9.71 14.75
C TYR A 24 13.42 10.19 15.34
N GLN A 25 14.43 9.31 15.41
CA GLN A 25 15.80 9.65 15.81
C GLN A 25 16.63 10.21 14.66
N CYS A 26 16.08 10.16 13.44
CA CYS A 26 16.79 10.57 12.24
C CYS A 26 17.02 12.08 12.20
N ARG A 27 18.29 12.47 12.14
CA ARG A 27 18.75 13.86 12.08
C ARG A 27 18.96 14.37 10.65
N LYS A 28 18.56 13.59 9.65
CA LYS A 28 18.60 13.96 8.23
C LYS A 28 17.64 15.11 7.95
N SER A 29 18.13 16.17 7.32
CA SER A 29 17.33 17.32 6.90
C SER A 29 16.24 16.93 5.91
N LYS A 30 15.08 17.58 6.00
CA LYS A 30 13.95 17.34 5.09
C LYS A 30 14.26 17.75 3.64
N ASP A 31 15.24 18.63 3.45
CA ASP A 31 15.71 19.11 2.14
C ASP A 31 16.50 18.07 1.35
N THR A 32 16.93 16.98 2.00
CA THR A 32 17.69 15.93 1.33
C THR A 32 16.76 14.80 0.89
N PRO A 33 16.93 14.27 -0.34
CA PRO A 33 16.07 13.20 -0.85
C PRO A 33 16.20 11.96 0.02
N ALA A 34 15.12 11.21 0.19
CA ALA A 34 15.14 9.97 0.96
C ALA A 34 16.07 8.92 0.31
N THR A 35 16.69 8.08 1.13
CA THR A 35 17.56 7.00 0.65
C THR A 35 16.83 5.67 0.75
N CYS A 36 16.79 4.94 -0.36
CA CYS A 36 16.09 3.67 -0.46
C CYS A 36 16.80 2.60 0.37
N CYS A 37 16.09 1.97 1.31
CA CYS A 37 16.66 0.90 2.13
C CYS A 37 17.01 -0.36 1.31
N ASN A 38 16.40 -0.53 0.13
CA ASN A 38 16.64 -1.69 -0.73
C ASN A 38 17.85 -1.51 -1.66
N CYS A 39 17.98 -0.34 -2.29
CA CYS A 39 18.97 -0.12 -3.35
C CYS A 39 19.91 1.07 -3.11
N ARG A 40 19.78 1.75 -1.96
CA ARG A 40 20.63 2.88 -1.53
C ARG A 40 20.65 4.10 -2.46
N LYS A 41 19.68 4.21 -3.38
CA LYS A 41 19.49 5.36 -4.26
C LYS A 41 18.57 6.43 -3.65
N ASP A 42 18.55 7.60 -4.29
CA ASP A 42 17.80 8.79 -3.87
C ASP A 42 16.30 8.69 -4.20
N HIS A 43 15.61 7.77 -3.52
CA HIS A 43 14.16 7.66 -3.52
C HIS A 43 13.68 6.92 -2.27
N THR A 44 12.38 7.03 -1.98
CA THR A 44 11.76 6.25 -0.90
C THR A 44 11.64 4.77 -1.29
N SER A 45 11.77 3.86 -0.32
CA SER A 45 11.71 2.42 -0.55
C SER A 45 10.42 1.90 -1.22
N ASN A 46 9.37 2.72 -1.28
CA ASN A 46 8.07 2.40 -1.87
C ASN A 46 7.90 2.90 -3.33
N ILE A 47 8.92 3.50 -3.96
CA ILE A 47 8.79 3.98 -5.33
C ILE A 47 8.61 2.83 -6.33
N SER A 48 7.59 2.94 -7.19
CA SER A 48 7.39 2.04 -8.33
C SER A 48 8.58 2.15 -9.28
N GLY A 49 9.20 1.01 -9.62
CA GLY A 49 10.39 0.97 -10.50
C GLY A 49 11.74 0.88 -9.79
N CYS A 50 11.78 0.85 -8.45
CA CYS A 50 12.98 0.42 -7.74
C CYS A 50 13.30 -1.03 -8.11
N LYS A 51 14.47 -1.29 -8.73
CA LYS A 51 14.89 -2.64 -9.16
C LYS A 51 14.94 -3.66 -8.02
N ALA A 52 15.21 -3.19 -6.79
CA ALA A 52 15.27 -4.01 -5.59
C ALA A 52 13.92 -4.09 -4.85
N HIS A 53 12.91 -3.33 -5.26
CA HIS A 53 11.54 -3.52 -4.80
C HIS A 53 10.91 -4.59 -5.71
N PRO A 54 10.69 -5.82 -5.21
CA PRO A 54 10.07 -6.85 -6.04
C PRO A 54 8.75 -6.28 -6.56
N SER A 55 8.56 -6.32 -7.88
CA SER A 55 7.24 -6.02 -8.44
C SER A 55 6.31 -6.99 -7.75
N ARG A 56 5.32 -6.46 -7.00
CA ARG A 56 4.23 -7.30 -6.54
C ARG A 56 3.63 -7.86 -7.81
N LYS A 57 3.94 -9.12 -8.14
CA LYS A 57 3.11 -9.88 -9.04
C LYS A 57 1.77 -9.85 -8.35
N ILE A 58 0.91 -8.93 -8.80
CA ILE A 58 -0.49 -9.00 -8.52
C ILE A 58 -0.82 -10.38 -9.07
N PHE A 59 -0.99 -11.36 -8.19
CA PHE A 59 -1.78 -12.52 -8.54
C PHE A 59 -3.11 -11.89 -8.91
N GLN A 60 -3.27 -11.62 -10.20
CA GLN A 60 -4.53 -11.33 -10.80
C GLN A 60 -5.30 -12.63 -10.61
N ASN A 61 -5.85 -12.82 -9.42
CA ASN A 61 -7.07 -13.57 -9.30
C ASN A 61 -8.00 -12.80 -10.22
N LYS A 62 -8.09 -13.25 -11.46
CA LYS A 62 -9.11 -12.84 -12.40
C LYS A 62 -10.43 -13.38 -11.84
N ALA A 63 -10.85 -12.89 -10.68
CA ALA A 63 -12.25 -12.76 -10.39
C ALA A 63 -12.68 -11.62 -11.28
N SER A 64 -13.15 -11.97 -12.47
CA SER A 64 -13.98 -11.09 -13.27
C SER A 64 -15.13 -10.65 -12.36
N THR A 65 -15.01 -9.50 -11.72
CA THR A 65 -16.17 -8.80 -11.19
C THR A 65 -16.81 -8.14 -12.41
N PRO A 66 -17.97 -8.61 -12.91
CA PRO A 66 -18.73 -7.77 -13.79
C PRO A 66 -19.11 -6.54 -12.96
N ALA A 67 -18.77 -5.35 -13.47
CA ALA A 67 -19.16 -4.08 -12.91
C ALA A 67 -20.68 -3.89 -13.08
N THR A 68 -21.48 -4.65 -12.33
CA THR A 68 -22.95 -4.58 -12.35
C THR A 68 -23.58 -4.76 -10.97
N SER A 69 -22.78 -4.83 -9.89
CA SER A 69 -23.32 -4.95 -8.53
C SER A 69 -24.21 -3.76 -8.14
N ALA A 70 -23.84 -2.53 -8.50
CA ALA A 70 -24.64 -1.34 -8.17
C ALA A 70 -25.96 -1.29 -8.95
N HIS A 71 -25.96 -1.63 -10.24
CA HIS A 71 -27.19 -1.61 -11.05
C HIS A 71 -28.19 -2.68 -10.60
N SER A 72 -27.71 -3.91 -10.35
CA SER A 72 -28.54 -4.99 -9.84
C SER A 72 -29.11 -4.69 -8.45
N LEU A 73 -28.33 -4.08 -7.56
CA LEU A 73 -28.82 -3.64 -6.26
C LEU A 73 -29.90 -2.55 -6.39
N VAL A 74 -29.69 -1.56 -7.28
CA VAL A 74 -30.67 -0.49 -7.52
C VAL A 74 -32.00 -1.03 -8.07
N LEU A 75 -31.98 -2.06 -8.94
CA LEU A 75 -33.20 -2.70 -9.44
C LEU A 75 -33.98 -3.41 -8.33
N LEU A 76 -33.28 -4.18 -7.48
CA LEU A 76 -33.91 -4.84 -6.33
C LEU A 76 -34.50 -3.83 -5.35
N MET A 77 -33.80 -2.72 -5.09
CA MET A 77 -34.30 -1.67 -4.21
C MET A 77 -35.54 -0.96 -4.78
N LYS A 78 -35.61 -0.76 -6.11
CA LYS A 78 -36.80 -0.21 -6.76
C LYS A 78 -37.98 -1.16 -6.66
N GLU A 79 -37.77 -2.46 -6.88
CA GLU A 79 -38.84 -3.46 -6.79
C GLU A 79 -39.41 -3.57 -5.37
N LEU A 80 -38.54 -3.51 -4.35
CA LEU A 80 -38.95 -3.42 -2.96
C LEU A 80 -39.73 -2.13 -2.66
N GLN A 81 -39.36 -0.99 -3.27
CA GLN A 81 -40.12 0.25 -3.11
C GLN A 81 -41.51 0.16 -3.71
N GLU A 82 -41.69 -0.44 -4.90
CA GLU A 82 -43.01 -0.63 -5.51
C GLU A 82 -43.93 -1.51 -4.65
N LEU A 83 -43.37 -2.55 -4.02
CA LEU A 83 -44.13 -3.43 -3.11
C LEU A 83 -44.56 -2.75 -1.80
N THR A 84 -43.88 -1.66 -1.42
CA THR A 84 -44.19 -0.89 -0.20
C THR A 84 -45.13 0.29 -0.44
N LYS A 85 -45.58 0.53 -1.68
CA LYS A 85 -46.50 1.63 -2.04
C LYS A 85 -47.99 1.25 -1.91
N CYS A 86 -48.34 0.35 -1.00
CA CYS A 86 -49.73 0.13 -0.60
C CYS A 86 -50.27 1.31 0.21
#